data_AF-V8NJS9-F1
#
_entry.id   AF-V8NJS9-F1
#
_cell.length_a   1.000
_cell.length_b   1.000
_cell.length_c   1.000
_cell.angle_alpha   90.00
_cell.angle_beta   90.00
_cell.angle_gamma   90.00
#
_symmetry.space_group_name_H-M   'P 1'
#
loop_
_entity.id
_entity.type
_entity.pdbx_description
1 polymer ?
#
loop_
_entity_poly.entity_id
_entity_poly.type
_entity_poly.pdbx_seq_one_letter_code
_entity_poly.pdbx_strand_id
1 'polypeptide(L)' 'MIAVFPGKVEKLESFQGDRSRLSEAEVFALLLVQVPSYARRLELLVLKLQLLPQLSTLQSAIQTLTRAALGA' A
#
# COMPACT_ATOMS: atom_id res chain seq x y z
N MET A 1 -4.24 1.32 -6.22
CA MET A 1 -4.91 2.22 -5.26
C MET A 1 -6.11 1.46 -4.73
N ILE A 2 -6.01 0.92 -3.51
CA ILE A 2 -7.12 0.16 -2.92
C ILE A 2 -8.23 1.17 -2.68
N ALA A 3 -9.26 1.16 -3.53
CA ALA A 3 -10.46 1.97 -3.37
C ALA A 3 -11.23 1.42 -2.18
N VAL A 4 -10.82 1.83 -0.98
CA VAL A 4 -11.64 1.63 0.20
C VAL A 4 -12.77 2.64 0.07
N PHE A 5 -13.96 2.17 -0.33
CA PHE A 5 -15.14 3.01 -0.49
C PHE A 5 -15.38 3.78 0.82
N PRO A 6 -15.40 5.13 0.80
CA PRO A 6 -15.38 5.94 2.03
C PRO A 6 -16.51 5.58 3.02
N GLY A 7 -17.67 5.14 2.53
CA GLY A 7 -18.77 4.70 3.40
C GLY A 7 -18.69 3.27 3.97
N LYS A 8 -17.72 2.44 3.56
CA LYS A 8 -17.49 1.11 4.16
C LYS A 8 -16.56 1.18 5.37
N VAL A 9 -15.62 2.13 5.39
CA VAL A 9 -14.67 2.30 6.50
C VAL A 9 -15.38 2.78 7.74
N GLU A 10 -16.17 3.86 7.63
CA GLU A 10 -16.91 4.43 8.76
C GLU A 10 -17.86 3.39 9.38
N LYS A 11 -18.52 2.56 8.55
CA LYS A 11 -19.37 1.46 9.03
C LYS A 11 -18.59 0.37 9.78
N LEU A 12 -17.36 0.09 9.36
CA LEU A 12 -16.49 -0.89 10.00
C LEU A 12 -15.85 -0.32 11.28
N GLU A 13 -15.51 0.97 11.31
CA GLU A 13 -15.04 1.69 12.51
C GLU A 13 -16.11 1.76 13.59
N SER A 14 -17.36 2.01 13.20
CA SER A 14 -18.50 2.08 14.11
C SER A 14 -19.10 0.72 14.48
N PHE A 15 -18.51 -0.39 14.01
CA PHE A 15 -19.07 -1.73 14.23
C PHE A 15 -18.87 -2.17 15.68
N GLN A 16 -19.98 -2.28 16.42
CA GLN A 16 -20.04 -2.82 17.78
C GLN A 16 -20.74 -4.19 17.87
N GLY A 17 -21.00 -4.84 16.72
CA GLY A 17 -21.66 -6.13 16.66
C GLY A 17 -20.75 -7.31 17.06
N ASP A 18 -21.33 -8.49 17.15
CA ASP A 18 -20.59 -9.71 17.46
C ASP A 18 -19.70 -10.14 16.27
N ARG A 19 -18.39 -10.24 16.53
CA ARG A 19 -17.38 -10.64 15.54
C ARG A 19 -17.53 -12.09 15.11
N SER A 20 -18.18 -12.95 15.91
CA SER A 20 -18.40 -14.37 15.60
C SER A 20 -19.28 -14.60 14.36
N ARG A 21 -20.03 -13.57 13.94
CA ARG A 21 -20.96 -13.60 12.80
C ARG A 21 -20.35 -13.04 11.52
N LEU A 22 -19.11 -12.54 11.57
CA LEU A 22 -18.40 -12.00 10.43
C LEU A 22 -17.63 -13.10 9.70
N SER A 23 -17.57 -13.01 8.37
CA SER A 23 -16.64 -13.80 7.59
C SER A 23 -15.19 -13.41 7.89
N GLU A 24 -14.24 -14.30 7.60
CA GLU A 24 -12.82 -14.04 7.82
C GLU A 24 -12.33 -12.77 7.10
N ALA A 25 -12.83 -12.49 5.89
CA ALA A 25 -12.51 -11.28 5.14
C ALA A 25 -13.03 -10.01 5.83
N GLU A 26 -14.22 -10.06 6.43
CA GLU A 26 -14.80 -8.94 7.18
C GLU A 26 -14.06 -8.72 8.50
N VAL A 27 -13.66 -9.80 9.19
CA VAL A 27 -12.81 -9.73 10.38
C VAL A 27 -11.46 -9.09 10.03
N PHE A 28 -10.83 -9.51 8.93
CA PHE A 28 -9.59 -8.91 8.46
C PHE A 28 -9.75 -7.40 8.20
N ALA A 29 -10.79 -7.01 7.47
CA ALA A 29 -11.06 -5.60 7.18
C ALA A 29 -11.30 -4.77 8.46
N LEU A 30 -12.05 -5.32 9.42
CA LEU A 30 -12.32 -4.70 10.71
C LEU A 30 -11.03 -4.48 11.52
N LEU A 31 -10.18 -5.51 11.61
CA LEU A 31 -8.89 -5.41 12.30
C LEU A 31 -7.93 -4.43 11.61
N LEU A 32 -7.92 -4.43 10.28
CA LEU A 32 -7.08 -3.53 9.50
C LEU A 32 -7.44 -2.06 9.73
N VAL A 33 -8.73 -1.75 9.73
CA VAL A 33 -9.25 -0.39 9.94
C VAL A 33 -9.00 0.12 11.36
N GLN A 34 -8.94 -0.77 12.35
CA GLN A 34 -8.56 -0.42 13.73
C GLN A 34 -7.09 0.00 13.90
N VAL A 35 -6.23 -0.28 12.92
CA VAL A 35 -4.83 0.14 12.98
C VAL A 35 -4.74 1.66 12.74
N PRO A 36 -4.11 2.43 13.65
CA PRO A 36 -3.96 3.87 13.47
C PRO A 36 -3.27 4.20 12.16
N SER A 37 -3.91 5.06 11.36
CA SER A 37 -3.40 5.49 10.05
C SER A 37 -3.13 4.33 9.08
N TYR A 38 -3.94 3.25 9.11
CA TYR A 38 -3.73 2.06 8.28
C TYR A 38 -3.57 2.39 6.78
N ALA A 39 -4.40 3.30 6.25
CA ALA A 39 -4.36 3.69 4.84
C ALA A 39 -2.98 4.23 4.46
N ARG A 40 -2.48 5.19 5.25
CA ARG A 40 -1.15 5.78 5.04
C ARG A 40 -0.01 4.77 5.24
N ARG A 41 -0.16 3.84 6.19
CA ARG A 41 0.82 2.75 6.39
C ARG A 41 0.88 1.81 5.19
N LEU A 42 -0.26 1.46 4.59
CA LEU A 42 -0.32 0.65 3.38
C LEU A 42 0.28 1.38 2.18
N GLU A 43 -0.03 2.67 1.99
CA GLU A 43 0.59 3.49 0.96
C GLU A 43 2.11 3.51 1.08
N LEU A 44 2.63 3.70 2.29
CA LEU A 44 4.08 3.67 2.56
C LEU A 44 4.68 2.28 2.34
N LEU A 45 3.98 1.20 2.70
CA LEU A 45 4.44 -0.16 2.46
C LEU A 45 4.57 -0.45 0.97
N VAL A 46 3.55 -0.09 0.18
CA VAL A 46 3.58 -0.20 -1.28
C VAL A 46 4.73 0.61 -1.86
N LEU A 47 4.90 1.86 -1.41
CA LEU A 47 6.00 2.70 -1.84
C LEU A 47 7.34 2.04 -1.53
N LYS A 48 7.57 1.54 -0.31
CA LYS A 48 8.82 0.86 0.07
C LYS A 48 9.10 -0.37 -0.79
N LEU A 49 8.08 -1.17 -1.09
CA LEU A 49 8.21 -2.38 -1.91
C LEU A 49 8.54 -2.05 -3.37
N GLN A 50 8.03 -0.93 -3.89
CA GLN A 50 8.24 -0.52 -5.28
C GLN A 50 9.47 0.37 -5.47
N LEU A 51 9.92 1.06 -4.42
CA LEU A 51 10.97 2.07 -4.51
C LEU A 51 12.31 1.46 -4.92
N LEU A 52 12.76 0.37 -4.28
CA LEU A 52 14.07 -0.21 -4.59
C LEU A 52 14.18 -0.71 -6.04
N PRO A 53 13.21 -1.49 -6.57
CA PRO A 53 13.20 -1.87 -7.99
C PRO A 53 13.18 -0.67 -8.95
N GLN A 54 12.46 0.40 -8.58
CA GLN A 54 12.40 1.61 -9.41
C GLN A 54 13.72 2.38 -9.40
N LEU A 55 14.37 2.51 -8.24
CA LEU A 55 15.67 3.17 -8.12
C LEU A 55 16.76 2.40 -8.87
N SER A 56 16.80 1.07 -8.79
CA SER A 56 17.75 0.27 -9.54
C SER A 56 17.55 0.41 -11.06
N THR A 57 16.29 0.45 -11.49
CA THR A 57 15.94 0.67 -12.91
C THR A 57 16.40 2.05 -13.37
N LEU A 58 16.12 3.09 -12.59
CA LEU A 58 16.52 4.45 -12.89
C LEU A 58 18.05 4.59 -12.94
N GLN A 59 18.77 4.01 -11.99
CA GLN A 59 20.23 4.03 -11.95
C GLN A 59 20.83 3.36 -13.19
N SER A 60 20.29 2.21 -13.59
CA SER A 60 20.72 1.50 -14.81
C SER A 60 20.51 2.36 -16.07
N ALA A 61 19.36 3.02 -16.17
CA ALA A 61 19.06 3.93 -17.28
C ALA A 61 20.04 5.10 -17.32
N ILE A 62 20.31 5.75 -16.18
CA ILE A 62 21.29 6.84 -16.08
C ILE A 62 22.67 6.35 -16.53
N GLN A 63 23.15 5.21 -16.02
CA GLN A 63 24.45 4.65 -16.40
C GLN A 63 24.56 4.38 -17.90
N THR A 64 23.48 3.88 -18.52
CA THR A 64 23.44 3.58 -19.95
C THR A 64 23.55 4.86 -20.76
N LEU A 65 22.76 5.89 -20.41
CA LEU A 65 22.81 7.19 -21.08
C LEU A 65 24.17 7.88 -20.88
N THR A 66 24.75 7.80 -19.69
CA THR A 66 26.07 8.36 -19.40
C THR A 66 27.17 7.69 -20.23
N ARG A 67 27.16 6.35 -20.37
CA ARG A 67 28.12 5.64 -21.23
C ARG A 67 27.98 6.03 -22.69
N ALA A 68 26.75 6.05 -23.20
CA ALA A 68 26.47 6.46 -24.58
C ALA A 68 26.94 7.90 -24.87
N ALA A 69 26.75 8.83 -23.92
CA ALA A 69 27.16 10.22 -24.08
C ALA A 69 28.67 10.43 -23.99
N LEU A 70 29.38 9.61 -23.19
CA LEU A 70 30.83 9.72 -22.99
C LEU A 70 31.65 8.89 -23.99
N GLY A 71 31.00 8.11 -24.85
CA GLY A 71 31.67 7.32 -25.89
C GLY A 71 32.54 6.18 -25.35
N ALA A 72 32.19 5.62 -24.19
CA ALA A 72 32.82 4.43 -23.61
C ALA A 72 32.06 3.14 -23.94
#